data_AF-A0A0L8GIQ9-F1
#
_entry.id   AF-A0A0L8GIQ9-F1
#
_cell.length_a   1.000
_cell.length_b   1.000
_cell.length_c   1.000
_cell.angle_alpha   90.00
_cell.angle_beta   90.00
_cell.angle_gamma   90.00
#
_symmetry.space_group_name_H-M   'P 1'
#
loop_
_entity.id
_entity.type
_entity.pdbx_description
1 polymer ?
#
loop_
_entity_poly.entity_id
_entity_poly.type
_entity_poly.pdbx_seq_one_letter_code
_entity_poly.pdbx_strand_id
1 'polypeptide(L)'
;MERASITSLSPLLLLLLSTTVSIVAGELRRVCYYTNWSQYRKGAGKFLPSDIDPQLCTHICFAFAKVTNYKLQPAEWNDKSTPWSKGLYEQVNDLKTRNPQLKTLLEQGAPVSKLNLGLPFYGRSFTLADPNKNGTNAPVTGKGTAGEFTGEAGFLAYYEICQMIQRGATIKRLSDEKVPYLVLGNQWVGYDDPESLYMKVEWAKQSNFSGIFVWAMDLDDFIGTCPGNESYILMKTVIRAAKGEPQIIPSTTETSTTKTSTIKPSTIKSSTIKTPSKKLTTATETTTTETTTAETTTGTTNDDTVGFCVGKPDKLYAVPQQCDFFYQCNAGNTYLMKCPPGTVFNPQISICDHAFNVPGC
;
A
#
# COMPACT_ATOMS: atom_id res chain seq x y z
N MET A 1 -73.93 -57.76 20.74
CA MET A 1 -72.93 -58.77 20.31
C MET A 1 -72.62 -58.43 18.85
N GLU A 2 -71.57 -57.65 18.61
CA GLU A 2 -70.23 -58.13 18.20
C GLU A 2 -70.22 -58.42 16.68
N ARG A 3 -69.38 -57.89 15.78
CA ARG A 3 -68.10 -57.16 15.81
C ARG A 3 -67.92 -56.42 14.47
N ALA A 4 -67.00 -55.47 14.44
CA ALA A 4 -66.66 -54.57 13.34
C ALA A 4 -66.12 -55.22 12.05
N SER A 5 -66.26 -54.52 10.92
CA SER A 5 -65.13 -54.34 10.00
C SER A 5 -65.24 -53.01 9.23
N ILE A 6 -64.14 -52.27 9.27
CA ILE A 6 -63.87 -50.95 8.71
C ILE A 6 -63.24 -51.12 7.33
N THR A 7 -63.58 -50.27 6.35
CA THR A 7 -62.69 -49.71 5.31
C THR A 7 -63.54 -48.83 4.39
N SER A 8 -63.67 -47.53 4.66
CA SER A 8 -62.73 -46.43 4.38
C SER A 8 -62.82 -45.90 2.95
N LEU A 9 -63.32 -44.67 2.91
CA LEU A 9 -63.45 -43.70 1.83
C LEU A 9 -62.23 -43.59 0.90
N SER A 10 -62.54 -43.30 -0.37
CA SER A 10 -61.68 -42.60 -1.35
C SER A 10 -60.98 -41.40 -0.69
N PRO A 11 -59.67 -41.18 -0.95
CA PRO A 11 -59.33 -40.01 -1.75
C PRO A 11 -58.01 -40.08 -2.54
N LEU A 12 -57.86 -39.09 -3.43
CA LEU A 12 -56.60 -38.48 -3.86
C LEU A 12 -55.70 -39.28 -4.81
N LEU A 13 -55.91 -39.01 -6.10
CA LEU A 13 -54.88 -38.96 -7.12
C LEU A 13 -53.74 -38.02 -6.66
N LEU A 14 -52.70 -38.57 -6.02
CA LEU A 14 -51.45 -37.85 -5.80
C LEU A 14 -50.78 -37.63 -7.17
N LEU A 15 -50.95 -36.43 -7.73
CA LEU A 15 -50.01 -35.90 -8.72
C LEU A 15 -48.67 -35.70 -7.99
N LEU A 16 -47.75 -36.65 -8.16
CA LEU A 16 -46.34 -36.44 -7.87
C LEU A 16 -45.77 -35.45 -8.90
N LEU A 17 -45.96 -34.15 -8.64
CA LEU A 17 -45.09 -33.12 -9.20
C LEU A 17 -43.72 -33.31 -8.54
N SER A 18 -42.86 -34.10 -9.16
CA SER A 18 -41.43 -34.07 -8.85
C SER A 18 -40.91 -32.69 -9.28
N THR A 19 -40.96 -31.72 -8.38
CA THR A 19 -40.21 -30.48 -8.53
C THR A 19 -38.74 -30.85 -8.37
N THR A 20 -38.10 -31.21 -9.48
CA THR A 20 -36.65 -31.13 -9.57
C THR A 20 -36.29 -29.67 -9.35
N VAL A 21 -35.90 -29.35 -8.11
CA VAL A 21 -35.18 -28.11 -7.82
C VAL A 21 -33.85 -28.27 -8.55
N SER A 22 -33.80 -27.78 -9.78
CA SER A 22 -32.53 -27.58 -10.46
C SER A 22 -31.76 -26.57 -9.61
N ILE A 23 -30.75 -27.05 -8.89
CA ILE A 23 -29.73 -26.19 -8.30
C ILE A 23 -29.07 -25.51 -9.49
N VAL A 24 -29.49 -24.27 -9.79
CA VAL A 24 -28.76 -23.42 -10.73
C VAL A 24 -27.49 -23.06 -10.00
N ALA A 25 -26.42 -23.82 -10.24
CA ALA A 25 -25.08 -23.40 -9.90
C ALA A 25 -24.90 -22.00 -10.50
N GLY A 26 -24.72 -20.99 -9.64
CA GLY A 26 -24.58 -19.60 -10.09
C GLY A 26 -23.42 -19.51 -11.08
N GLU A 27 -23.73 -19.18 -12.33
CA GLU A 27 -22.73 -19.13 -13.39
C GLU A 27 -21.60 -18.17 -12.99
N LEU A 28 -20.35 -18.63 -13.10
CA LEU A 28 -19.18 -17.82 -12.76
C LEU A 28 -19.18 -16.53 -13.58
N ARG A 29 -19.10 -15.38 -12.89
CA ARG A 29 -19.10 -14.08 -13.56
C ARG A 29 -17.79 -13.88 -14.33
N ARG A 30 -17.89 -13.82 -15.66
CA ARG A 30 -16.78 -13.48 -16.58
C ARG A 30 -17.00 -12.06 -17.06
N VAL A 31 -16.35 -11.10 -16.40
CA VAL A 31 -16.47 -9.66 -16.72
C VAL A 31 -15.34 -9.30 -17.68
N CYS A 32 -15.71 -8.93 -18.90
CA CYS A 32 -14.77 -8.55 -19.95
C CYS A 32 -14.80 -7.04 -20.18
N TYR A 33 -13.66 -6.48 -20.57
CA TYR A 33 -13.51 -5.05 -20.79
C TYR A 33 -13.34 -4.75 -22.28
N TYR A 34 -14.16 -3.86 -22.82
CA TYR A 34 -14.03 -3.36 -24.20
C TYR A 34 -13.63 -1.89 -24.17
N THR A 35 -12.40 -1.61 -24.58
CA THR A 35 -11.89 -0.23 -24.72
C THR A 35 -12.17 0.29 -26.13
N ASN A 36 -12.94 1.38 -26.25
CA ASN A 36 -13.33 1.94 -27.54
C ASN A 36 -12.16 2.47 -28.39
N TRP A 37 -10.99 2.76 -27.82
CA TRP A 37 -9.77 3.10 -28.58
C TRP A 37 -9.22 1.98 -29.46
N SER A 38 -9.62 0.72 -29.21
CA SER A 38 -9.20 -0.42 -30.01
C SER A 38 -9.63 -0.32 -31.49
N GLN A 39 -10.64 0.51 -31.79
CA GLN A 39 -11.08 0.85 -33.15
C GLN A 39 -10.01 1.55 -34.00
N TYR A 40 -9.05 2.24 -33.36
CA TYR A 40 -8.02 3.03 -34.04
C TYR A 40 -6.72 2.26 -34.28
N ARG A 41 -6.61 1.03 -33.75
CA ARG A 41 -5.44 0.19 -33.97
C ARG A 41 -5.36 -0.25 -35.45
N LYS A 42 -4.14 -0.53 -35.92
CA LYS A 42 -3.88 -0.91 -37.32
C LYS A 42 -3.89 -2.43 -37.49
N GLY A 43 -4.26 -2.88 -38.70
CA GLY A 43 -4.18 -4.29 -39.10
C GLY A 43 -4.94 -5.23 -38.17
N ALA A 44 -4.36 -6.41 -37.90
CA ALA A 44 -4.95 -7.43 -37.03
C ALA A 44 -5.14 -6.99 -35.56
N GLY A 45 -4.55 -5.87 -35.14
CA GLY A 45 -4.75 -5.32 -33.81
C GLY A 45 -6.03 -4.49 -33.65
N LYS A 46 -6.73 -4.19 -34.76
CA LYS A 46 -8.03 -3.49 -34.74
C LYS A 46 -9.09 -4.41 -34.15
N PHE A 47 -9.86 -3.89 -33.21
CA PHE A 47 -10.91 -4.64 -32.53
C PHE A 47 -12.15 -3.75 -32.41
N LEU A 48 -13.31 -4.28 -32.79
CA LEU A 48 -14.61 -3.64 -32.81
C LEU A 48 -15.63 -4.49 -32.05
N PRO A 49 -16.82 -3.95 -31.71
CA PRO A 49 -17.87 -4.74 -31.06
C PRO A 49 -18.28 -5.97 -31.88
N SER A 50 -18.19 -5.89 -33.21
CA SER A 50 -18.46 -7.02 -34.12
C SER A 50 -17.53 -8.22 -33.90
N ASP A 51 -16.32 -7.99 -33.41
CA ASP A 51 -15.30 -9.02 -33.21
C ASP A 51 -15.48 -9.75 -31.87
N ILE A 52 -16.37 -9.26 -31.01
CA ILE A 52 -16.66 -9.87 -29.72
C ILE A 52 -17.53 -11.11 -29.92
N ASP A 53 -17.06 -12.25 -29.44
CA ASP A 53 -17.91 -13.41 -29.16
C ASP A 53 -18.62 -13.20 -27.81
N PRO A 54 -19.95 -12.99 -27.82
CA PRO A 54 -20.70 -12.65 -26.63
C PRO A 54 -20.93 -13.83 -25.68
N GLN A 55 -20.55 -15.06 -26.04
CA GLN A 55 -20.65 -16.23 -25.16
C GLN A 55 -19.48 -16.33 -24.17
N LEU A 56 -18.35 -15.68 -24.49
CA LEU A 56 -17.14 -15.71 -23.66
C LEU A 56 -17.32 -14.99 -22.32
N CYS A 57 -18.19 -13.97 -22.30
CA CYS A 57 -18.33 -13.05 -21.17
C CYS A 57 -19.78 -13.08 -20.66
N THR A 58 -19.97 -13.05 -19.33
CA THR A 58 -21.29 -12.83 -18.76
C THR A 58 -21.60 -11.33 -18.61
N HIS A 59 -20.55 -10.50 -18.54
CA HIS A 59 -20.66 -9.04 -18.51
C HIS A 59 -19.61 -8.43 -19.45
N ILE A 60 -19.98 -7.38 -20.18
CA ILE A 60 -19.05 -6.54 -20.92
C ILE A 60 -19.13 -5.11 -20.39
N CYS A 61 -18.01 -4.62 -19.87
CA CYS A 61 -17.80 -3.23 -19.49
C CYS A 61 -17.29 -2.44 -20.71
N PHE A 62 -18.09 -1.51 -21.20
CA PHE A 62 -17.70 -0.57 -22.24
C PHE A 62 -16.93 0.60 -21.60
N ALA A 63 -15.70 0.82 -22.04
CA ALA A 63 -14.90 1.98 -21.67
C ALA A 63 -14.65 2.88 -22.88
N PHE A 64 -14.91 4.19 -22.83
CA PHE A 64 -15.33 4.99 -21.66
C PHE A 64 -16.58 5.81 -21.97
N ALA A 65 -17.41 6.04 -20.95
CA ALA A 65 -18.25 7.24 -20.89
C ALA A 65 -17.56 8.30 -20.04
N LYS A 66 -17.79 9.57 -20.38
CA LYS A 66 -17.35 10.72 -19.58
C LYS A 66 -18.53 11.37 -18.87
N VAL A 67 -18.25 12.12 -17.81
CA VAL A 67 -19.23 13.02 -17.18
C VAL A 67 -18.90 14.43 -17.64
N THR A 68 -19.89 15.17 -18.14
CA THR A 68 -19.73 16.60 -18.38
C THR A 68 -21.03 17.30 -18.00
N ASN A 69 -20.96 18.37 -17.21
CA ASN A 69 -22.13 19.08 -16.68
C ASN A 69 -23.14 18.14 -15.99
N TYR A 70 -22.64 17.24 -15.15
CA TYR A 70 -23.44 16.24 -14.42
C TYR A 70 -24.25 15.28 -15.32
N LYS A 71 -23.90 15.17 -16.61
CA LYS A 71 -24.53 14.25 -17.56
C LYS A 71 -23.50 13.28 -18.12
N LEU A 72 -23.92 12.03 -18.32
CA LEU A 72 -23.15 11.04 -19.09
C LEU A 72 -23.04 11.52 -20.54
N GLN A 73 -21.82 11.49 -21.07
CA GLN A 73 -21.50 11.87 -22.43
C GLN A 73 -20.60 10.78 -23.06
N PRO A 74 -20.65 10.62 -24.39
CA PRO A 74 -19.73 9.74 -25.11
C PRO A 74 -18.28 10.23 -24.95
N ALA A 75 -17.33 9.30 -24.73
CA ALA A 75 -15.92 9.68 -24.70
C ALA A 75 -15.43 10.02 -26.11
N GLU A 76 -15.75 9.15 -27.08
CA GLU A 76 -15.43 9.28 -28.50
C GLU A 76 -16.63 9.77 -29.31
N TRP A 77 -16.34 10.41 -30.45
CA TRP A 77 -17.35 11.02 -31.33
C TRP A 77 -18.36 10.01 -31.89
N ASN A 78 -18.01 8.72 -31.96
CA ASN A 78 -18.84 7.65 -32.51
C ASN A 78 -19.36 6.63 -31.49
N ASP A 79 -19.24 6.89 -30.18
CA ASP A 79 -19.81 5.99 -29.18
C ASP A 79 -21.34 6.01 -29.21
N LYS A 80 -21.94 7.20 -29.44
CA LYS A 80 -23.39 7.38 -29.52
C LYS A 80 -23.88 7.27 -30.98
N SER A 81 -25.00 6.59 -31.17
CA SER A 81 -25.65 6.51 -32.48
C SER A 81 -26.10 7.88 -32.98
N THR A 82 -26.05 8.02 -34.29
CA THR A 82 -26.57 9.15 -35.06
C THR A 82 -27.63 8.62 -36.03
N PRO A 83 -28.43 9.49 -36.69
CA PRO A 83 -29.39 9.04 -37.69
C PRO A 83 -28.77 8.25 -38.85
N TRP A 84 -27.47 8.42 -39.10
CA TRP A 84 -26.76 7.87 -40.26
C TRP A 84 -25.76 6.77 -39.91
N SER A 85 -25.51 6.52 -38.62
CA SER A 85 -24.50 5.56 -38.19
C SER A 85 -24.78 5.04 -36.79
N LYS A 86 -24.62 3.73 -36.62
CA LYS A 86 -24.79 3.01 -35.36
C LYS A 86 -23.56 3.20 -34.47
N GLY A 87 -23.74 3.78 -33.29
CA GLY A 87 -22.64 4.06 -32.36
C GLY A 87 -22.18 2.81 -31.61
N LEU A 88 -20.95 2.85 -31.09
CA LEU A 88 -20.33 1.70 -30.42
C LEU A 88 -21.09 1.23 -29.16
N TYR A 89 -21.77 2.14 -28.43
CA TYR A 89 -22.62 1.75 -27.31
C TYR A 89 -23.79 0.86 -27.73
N GLU A 90 -24.41 1.19 -28.87
CA GLU A 90 -25.52 0.40 -29.39
C GLU A 90 -25.03 -0.93 -29.93
N GLN A 91 -23.90 -0.93 -30.65
CA GLN A 91 -23.30 -2.16 -31.17
C GLN A 91 -22.90 -3.15 -30.06
N VAL A 92 -22.35 -2.68 -28.93
CA VAL A 92 -22.06 -3.55 -27.78
C VAL A 92 -23.35 -4.03 -27.12
N ASN A 93 -24.41 -3.22 -27.07
CA ASN A 93 -25.72 -3.67 -26.59
C ASN A 93 -26.37 -4.72 -27.49
N ASP A 94 -26.19 -4.62 -28.81
CA ASP A 94 -26.72 -5.60 -29.77
C ASP A 94 -26.13 -6.99 -29.60
N LEU A 95 -24.97 -7.12 -28.95
CA LEU A 95 -24.39 -8.43 -28.61
C LEU A 95 -25.38 -9.30 -27.82
N LYS A 96 -26.33 -8.68 -27.12
CA LYS A 96 -27.42 -9.39 -26.43
C LYS A 96 -28.37 -10.14 -27.37
N THR A 97 -28.42 -9.78 -28.65
CA THR A 97 -29.19 -10.54 -29.66
C THR A 97 -28.60 -11.93 -29.88
N ARG A 98 -27.28 -12.07 -29.74
CA ARG A 98 -26.53 -13.34 -29.86
C ARG A 98 -26.34 -14.02 -28.50
N ASN A 99 -26.37 -13.27 -27.39
CA ASN A 99 -26.40 -13.80 -26.03
C ASN A 99 -27.41 -13.02 -25.15
N PRO A 100 -28.67 -13.45 -25.04
CA PRO A 100 -29.69 -12.72 -24.27
C PRO A 100 -29.40 -12.58 -22.77
N GLN A 101 -28.49 -13.40 -22.22
CA GLN A 101 -28.09 -13.34 -20.80
C GLN A 101 -26.91 -12.39 -20.54
N LEU A 102 -26.24 -11.92 -21.60
CA LEU A 102 -25.13 -10.98 -21.50
C LEU A 102 -25.56 -9.67 -20.86
N LYS A 103 -24.82 -9.21 -19.86
CA LYS A 103 -24.96 -7.86 -19.32
C LYS A 103 -23.96 -6.92 -19.95
N THR A 104 -24.40 -5.71 -20.26
CA THR A 104 -23.53 -4.64 -20.74
C THR A 104 -23.54 -3.54 -19.70
N LEU A 105 -22.35 -3.08 -19.33
CA LEU A 105 -22.11 -2.02 -18.37
C LEU A 105 -21.39 -0.89 -19.10
N LEU A 106 -21.72 0.35 -18.76
CA LEU A 106 -21.03 1.52 -19.29
C LEU A 106 -20.17 2.09 -18.18
N GLU A 107 -18.86 2.03 -18.35
CA GLU A 107 -17.91 2.53 -17.37
C GLU A 107 -17.74 4.03 -17.53
N GLN A 108 -18.08 4.74 -16.47
CA GLN A 108 -17.78 6.13 -16.29
C GLN A 108 -16.54 6.16 -15.38
N GLY A 109 -15.38 6.57 -15.89
CA GLY A 109 -14.17 6.68 -15.04
C GLY A 109 -14.44 7.45 -13.74
N ALA A 110 -13.61 7.29 -12.72
CA ALA A 110 -13.87 7.92 -11.43
C ALA A 110 -13.86 9.47 -11.54
N PRO A 111 -14.94 10.18 -11.15
CA PRO A 111 -14.91 11.63 -11.05
C PRO A 111 -13.80 12.05 -10.07
N VAL A 112 -12.99 13.04 -10.43
CA VAL A 112 -11.89 13.52 -9.56
C VAL A 112 -12.42 13.96 -8.19
N SER A 113 -13.64 14.49 -8.14
CA SER A 113 -14.36 14.85 -6.90
C SER A 113 -14.74 13.67 -6.00
N LYS A 114 -14.47 12.43 -6.43
CA LYS A 114 -14.60 11.20 -5.65
C LYS A 114 -13.26 10.49 -5.42
N LEU A 115 -12.16 11.06 -5.91
CA LEU A 115 -10.82 10.53 -5.72
C LEU A 115 -10.13 11.20 -4.54
N ASN A 116 -9.41 10.40 -3.75
CA ASN A 116 -8.47 10.90 -2.76
C ASN A 116 -7.04 10.79 -3.32
N LEU A 117 -6.26 11.86 -3.23
CA LEU A 117 -4.84 11.83 -3.62
C LEU A 117 -4.04 11.13 -2.51
N GLY A 118 -3.33 10.06 -2.85
CA GLY A 118 -2.44 9.36 -1.93
C GLY A 118 -1.12 10.08 -1.73
N LEU A 119 -0.70 10.26 -0.48
CA LEU A 119 0.56 10.88 -0.08
C LEU A 119 1.39 9.90 0.75
N PRO A 120 2.65 9.62 0.37
CA PRO A 120 3.53 8.74 1.12
C PRO A 120 4.30 9.51 2.20
N PHE A 121 4.33 8.98 3.42
CA PHE A 121 5.19 9.44 4.51
C PHE A 121 6.46 8.57 4.61
N TYR A 122 6.93 8.11 3.46
CA TYR A 122 8.09 7.24 3.32
C TYR A 122 8.80 7.54 2.01
N GLY A 123 10.02 7.03 1.89
CA GLY A 123 10.82 7.08 0.67
C GLY A 123 11.16 5.70 0.13
N ARG A 124 11.54 5.66 -1.14
CA ARG A 124 12.14 4.48 -1.78
C ARG A 124 13.63 4.68 -1.92
N SER A 125 14.39 3.69 -1.49
CA SER A 125 15.85 3.76 -1.42
C SER A 125 16.53 2.80 -2.38
N PHE A 126 17.69 3.21 -2.88
CA PHE A 126 18.52 2.46 -3.81
C PHE A 126 20.00 2.54 -3.44
N THR A 127 20.74 1.47 -3.72
CA THR A 127 22.20 1.48 -3.61
C THR A 127 22.80 1.84 -4.96
N LEU A 128 23.48 2.98 -5.04
CA LEU A 128 24.17 3.46 -6.23
C LEU A 128 25.35 2.55 -6.58
N ALA A 129 25.51 2.26 -7.88
CA ALA A 129 26.69 1.55 -8.37
C ALA A 129 27.96 2.41 -8.30
N ASP A 130 27.82 3.73 -8.43
CA ASP A 130 28.89 4.71 -8.28
C ASP A 130 28.37 5.92 -7.47
N PRO A 131 28.87 6.17 -6.25
CA PRO A 131 28.44 7.30 -5.42
C PRO A 131 28.59 8.68 -6.08
N ASN A 132 29.50 8.82 -7.04
CA ASN A 132 29.74 10.07 -7.75
C ASN A 132 28.68 10.31 -8.86
N LYS A 133 27.97 9.25 -9.27
CA LYS A 133 26.83 9.33 -10.19
C LYS A 133 25.56 9.19 -9.37
N ASN A 134 25.07 10.32 -8.85
CA ASN A 134 23.96 10.35 -7.88
C ASN A 134 22.79 11.26 -8.33
N GLY A 135 22.68 11.46 -9.64
CA GLY A 135 21.52 12.08 -10.26
C GLY A 135 20.33 11.11 -10.37
N THR A 136 19.21 11.61 -10.87
CA THR A 136 18.12 10.75 -11.33
C THR A 136 18.61 9.83 -12.45
N ASN A 137 18.06 8.62 -12.52
CA ASN A 137 18.47 7.57 -13.46
C ASN A 137 19.93 7.08 -13.33
N ALA A 138 20.61 7.42 -12.23
CA ALA A 138 21.92 6.85 -11.94
C ALA A 138 21.86 5.30 -11.85
N PRO A 139 22.88 4.58 -12.34
CA PRO A 139 22.94 3.13 -12.21
C PRO A 139 22.94 2.67 -10.74
N VAL A 140 22.16 1.63 -10.43
CA VAL A 140 22.02 1.06 -9.09
C VAL A 140 22.43 -0.42 -9.09
N THR A 141 22.93 -0.91 -7.97
CA THR A 141 23.20 -2.34 -7.76
C THR A 141 22.01 -3.06 -7.14
N GLY A 142 21.05 -2.33 -6.59
CA GLY A 142 19.83 -2.90 -6.02
C GLY A 142 19.10 -1.94 -5.08
N LYS A 143 18.31 -2.54 -4.20
CA LYS A 143 17.58 -1.83 -3.14
C LYS A 143 18.55 -1.13 -2.19
N GLY A 144 18.11 -0.02 -1.59
CA GLY A 144 18.85 0.62 -0.51
C GLY A 144 18.91 -0.26 0.73
N THR A 145 19.86 0.01 1.60
CA THR A 145 19.98 -0.66 2.90
C THR A 145 18.69 -0.49 3.69
N ALA A 146 18.26 -1.55 4.39
CA ALA A 146 17.11 -1.51 5.27
C ALA A 146 17.28 -0.46 6.37
N GLY A 147 16.20 0.26 6.69
CA GLY A 147 16.16 1.15 7.84
C GLY A 147 16.31 0.39 9.16
N GLU A 148 16.76 1.08 10.20
CA GLU A 148 16.94 0.51 11.54
C GLU A 148 15.61 0.05 12.15
N PHE A 149 14.53 0.77 11.87
CA PHE A 149 13.21 0.53 12.47
C PHE A 149 12.27 -0.18 11.51
N THR A 150 12.22 0.26 10.25
CA THR A 150 11.31 -0.37 9.26
C THR A 150 11.81 -1.74 8.82
N GLY A 151 13.13 -2.00 8.88
CA GLY A 151 13.71 -3.31 8.59
C GLY A 151 13.57 -3.80 7.14
N GLU A 152 13.00 -3.00 6.23
CA GLU A 152 12.76 -3.37 4.84
C GLU A 152 13.77 -2.70 3.89
N ALA A 153 14.58 -3.51 3.20
CA ALA A 153 15.47 -3.00 2.18
C ALA A 153 14.68 -2.30 1.05
N GLY A 154 15.14 -1.10 0.65
CA GLY A 154 14.50 -0.30 -0.39
C GLY A 154 13.33 0.58 0.08
N PHE A 155 13.07 0.62 1.38
CA PHE A 155 12.01 1.40 2.01
C PHE A 155 12.54 2.08 3.27
N LEU A 156 12.15 3.34 3.48
CA LEU A 156 12.50 4.09 4.68
C LEU A 156 11.33 4.96 5.11
N ALA A 157 10.98 4.93 6.39
CA ALA A 157 10.02 5.89 6.96
C ALA A 157 10.60 7.31 6.95
N TYR A 158 9.75 8.34 7.03
CA TYR A 158 10.22 9.73 7.03
C TYR A 158 11.18 10.03 8.19
N TYR A 159 10.94 9.47 9.38
CA TYR A 159 11.84 9.64 10.52
C TYR A 159 13.23 9.01 10.29
N GLU A 160 13.34 7.93 9.52
CA GLU A 160 14.64 7.31 9.18
C GLU A 160 15.39 8.14 8.13
N ILE A 161 14.67 8.68 7.16
CA ILE A 161 15.20 9.62 6.15
C ILE A 161 15.74 10.87 6.85
N CYS A 162 15.00 11.36 7.82
CA CYS A 162 15.40 12.48 8.66
C CYS A 162 16.66 12.19 9.49
N GLN A 163 16.85 10.98 10.00
CA GLN A 163 18.12 10.58 10.62
C GLN A 163 19.28 10.61 9.62
N MET A 164 19.06 10.22 8.35
CA MET A 164 20.09 10.37 7.31
C MET A 164 20.44 11.84 7.08
N ILE A 165 19.46 12.74 7.09
CA ILE A 165 19.68 14.20 6.98
C ILE A 165 20.54 14.69 8.14
N GLN A 166 20.22 14.31 9.39
CA GLN A 166 21.01 14.67 10.57
C GLN A 166 22.45 14.12 10.52
N ARG A 167 22.67 12.99 9.82
CA ARG A 167 24.00 12.40 9.55
C ARG A 167 24.76 13.07 8.41
N GLY A 168 24.21 14.13 7.80
CA GLY A 168 24.87 14.90 6.74
C GLY A 168 24.58 14.40 5.33
N ALA A 169 23.42 13.78 5.09
CA ALA A 169 22.98 13.48 3.73
C ALA A 169 22.88 14.77 2.89
N THR A 170 23.30 14.69 1.63
CA THR A 170 23.13 15.78 0.67
C THR A 170 21.72 15.70 0.08
N ILE A 171 20.92 16.74 0.29
CA ILE A 171 19.56 16.84 -0.26
C ILE A 171 19.62 17.57 -1.60
N LYS A 172 18.91 17.05 -2.59
CA LYS A 172 18.72 17.67 -3.91
C LYS A 172 17.23 17.67 -4.24
N ARG A 173 16.74 18.75 -4.83
CA ARG A 173 15.33 18.86 -5.24
C ARG A 173 15.20 18.86 -6.75
N LEU A 174 14.26 18.08 -7.26
CA LEU A 174 13.94 18.02 -8.68
C LEU A 174 13.04 19.21 -9.03
N SER A 175 13.55 20.14 -9.83
CA SER A 175 12.83 21.37 -10.17
C SER A 175 11.50 21.10 -10.89
N ASP A 176 11.45 20.04 -11.69
CA ASP A 176 10.31 19.76 -12.56
C ASP A 176 9.27 18.90 -11.85
N GLU A 177 9.72 17.99 -10.97
CA GLU A 177 8.86 17.07 -10.21
C GLU A 177 8.46 17.64 -8.84
N LYS A 178 9.12 18.70 -8.38
CA LYS A 178 8.88 19.39 -7.09
C LYS A 178 9.09 18.52 -5.84
N VAL A 179 9.76 17.38 -5.97
CA VAL A 179 10.06 16.44 -4.89
C VAL A 179 11.57 16.40 -4.59
N PRO A 180 11.95 16.10 -3.35
CA PRO A 180 13.35 15.91 -2.97
C PRO A 180 13.83 14.47 -3.18
N TYR A 181 15.14 14.33 -3.27
CA TYR A 181 15.84 13.11 -2.95
C TYR A 181 17.09 13.45 -2.12
N LEU A 182 17.60 12.48 -1.38
CA LEU A 182 18.85 12.64 -0.64
C LEU A 182 19.88 11.57 -1.02
N VAL A 183 21.14 11.87 -0.73
CA VAL A 183 22.28 10.98 -0.95
C VAL A 183 23.17 10.97 0.29
N LEU A 184 23.47 9.77 0.81
CA LEU A 184 24.44 9.56 1.88
C LEU A 184 25.35 8.39 1.52
N GLY A 185 26.62 8.69 1.20
CA GLY A 185 27.52 7.67 0.65
C GLY A 185 26.98 7.13 -0.69
N ASN A 186 26.75 5.83 -0.76
CA ASN A 186 26.14 5.18 -1.93
C ASN A 186 24.63 4.98 -1.80
N GLN A 187 23.99 5.51 -0.75
CA GLN A 187 22.55 5.38 -0.55
C GLN A 187 21.83 6.58 -1.14
N TRP A 188 20.85 6.32 -2.01
CA TRP A 188 19.99 7.30 -2.65
C TRP A 188 18.56 7.07 -2.20
N VAL A 189 17.84 8.12 -1.79
CA VAL A 189 16.46 8.00 -1.32
C VAL A 189 15.60 9.10 -1.92
N GLY A 190 14.58 8.72 -2.69
CA GLY A 190 13.53 9.62 -3.17
C GLY A 190 12.37 9.58 -2.20
N TYR A 191 11.88 10.75 -1.78
CA TYR A 191 10.90 10.85 -0.70
C TYR A 191 10.02 12.10 -0.83
N ASP A 192 9.01 12.21 0.02
CA ASP A 192 8.21 13.40 0.19
C ASP A 192 8.57 14.12 1.48
N ASP A 193 8.57 15.46 1.44
CA ASP A 193 8.88 16.32 2.57
C ASP A 193 7.78 17.38 2.77
N PRO A 194 7.85 18.22 3.83
CA PRO A 194 6.82 19.22 4.06
C PRO A 194 6.53 20.11 2.85
N GLU A 195 7.58 20.51 2.12
CA GLU A 195 7.44 21.35 0.92
C GLU A 195 6.67 20.63 -0.19
N SER A 196 7.08 19.40 -0.56
CA SER A 196 6.44 18.66 -1.65
C SER A 196 5.01 18.23 -1.30
N LEU A 197 4.75 17.84 -0.05
CA LEU A 197 3.42 17.45 0.39
C LEU A 197 2.44 18.61 0.36
N TYR A 198 2.84 19.78 0.84
CA TYR A 198 1.98 20.97 0.79
C TYR A 198 1.65 21.32 -0.66
N MET A 199 2.63 21.29 -1.57
CA MET A 199 2.38 21.54 -3.00
C MET A 199 1.40 20.53 -3.60
N LYS A 200 1.52 19.24 -3.26
CA LYS A 200 0.61 18.19 -3.71
C LYS A 200 -0.82 18.40 -3.20
N VAL A 201 -0.99 18.82 -1.95
CA VAL A 201 -2.31 19.12 -1.37
C VAL A 201 -2.94 20.35 -2.04
N GLU A 202 -2.16 21.41 -2.29
CA GLU A 202 -2.65 22.57 -3.04
C GLU A 202 -3.07 22.21 -4.46
N TRP A 203 -2.26 21.40 -5.16
CA TRP A 203 -2.62 20.89 -6.48
C TRP A 203 -3.89 20.03 -6.44
N ALA A 204 -4.06 19.18 -5.43
CA ALA A 204 -5.26 18.35 -5.27
C ALA A 204 -6.52 19.20 -5.10
N LYS A 205 -6.44 20.28 -4.31
CA LYS A 205 -7.53 21.25 -4.14
C LYS A 205 -7.88 21.94 -5.46
N GLN A 206 -6.87 22.46 -6.16
CA GLN A 206 -7.04 23.11 -7.47
C GLN A 206 -7.61 22.16 -8.53
N SER A 207 -7.31 20.86 -8.40
CA SER A 207 -7.77 19.81 -9.32
C SER A 207 -9.10 19.16 -8.91
N ASN A 208 -9.78 19.67 -7.88
CA ASN A 208 -11.07 19.18 -7.37
C ASN A 208 -11.05 17.71 -6.89
N PHE A 209 -9.97 17.27 -6.25
CA PHE A 209 -9.98 15.99 -5.53
C PHE A 209 -10.96 16.02 -4.35
N SER A 210 -11.56 14.88 -4.02
CA SER A 210 -12.47 14.73 -2.87
C SER A 210 -11.74 14.87 -1.53
N GLY A 211 -10.46 14.51 -1.51
CA GLY A 211 -9.67 14.49 -0.29
C GLY A 211 -8.25 13.99 -0.50
N ILE A 212 -7.61 13.72 0.63
CA ILE A 212 -6.23 13.22 0.72
C ILE A 212 -6.26 11.89 1.48
N PHE A 213 -5.47 10.95 1.00
CA PHE A 213 -5.15 9.71 1.68
C PHE A 213 -3.67 9.73 2.06
N VAL A 214 -3.31 9.24 3.24
CA VAL A 214 -1.93 9.21 3.71
C VAL A 214 -1.51 7.77 3.99
N TRP A 215 -0.35 7.39 3.50
CA TRP A 215 0.33 6.14 3.86
C TRP A 215 1.70 6.45 4.45
N ALA A 216 1.92 6.31 5.75
CA ALA A 216 0.97 6.03 6.80
C ALA A 216 1.34 6.87 8.02
N MET A 217 0.45 6.96 9.01
CA MET A 217 0.64 7.85 10.16
C MET A 217 1.88 7.48 11.00
N ASP A 218 2.15 6.19 11.13
CA ASP A 218 3.30 5.64 11.85
C ASP A 218 4.65 5.88 11.15
N LEU A 219 4.64 6.34 9.89
CA LEU A 219 5.84 6.63 9.12
C LEU A 219 6.25 8.11 9.18
N ASP A 220 5.39 8.98 9.73
CA ASP A 220 5.72 10.37 10.05
C ASP A 220 6.69 10.45 11.24
N ASP A 221 7.26 11.62 11.52
CA ASP A 221 7.94 11.87 12.77
C ASP A 221 6.93 12.09 13.91
N PHE A 222 6.23 11.03 14.32
CA PHE A 222 5.15 11.08 15.31
C PHE A 222 5.63 11.43 16.73
N ILE A 223 6.94 11.37 17.00
CA ILE A 223 7.56 11.70 18.30
C ILE A 223 8.20 13.10 18.29
N GLY A 224 8.53 13.66 17.12
CA GLY A 224 9.15 14.99 17.01
C GLY A 224 10.68 14.95 17.21
N THR A 225 11.33 13.93 16.65
CA THR A 225 12.79 13.71 16.69
C THR A 225 13.55 14.42 15.56
N CYS A 226 12.83 14.87 14.53
CA CYS A 226 13.39 15.58 13.40
C CYS A 226 13.70 17.04 13.70
N PRO A 227 14.58 17.68 12.90
CA PRO A 227 14.82 19.11 13.03
C PRO A 227 13.51 19.89 12.97
N GLY A 228 13.27 20.72 14.00
CA GLY A 228 12.00 21.43 14.21
C GLY A 228 11.24 20.99 15.46
N ASN A 229 11.60 19.85 16.07
CA ASN A 229 11.02 19.33 17.32
C ASN A 229 9.48 19.31 17.31
N GLU A 230 8.89 19.00 16.16
CA GLU A 230 7.45 18.98 15.96
C GLU A 230 6.98 17.55 15.65
N SER A 231 6.12 17.00 16.50
CA SER A 231 5.46 15.73 16.22
C SER A 231 4.49 15.86 15.03
N TYR A 232 4.42 14.81 14.22
CA TYR A 232 3.56 14.67 13.05
C TYR A 232 3.77 15.79 12.02
N ILE A 233 5.03 16.14 11.73
CA ILE A 233 5.37 17.27 10.87
C ILE A 233 4.76 17.13 9.47
N LEU A 234 4.70 15.92 8.90
CA LEU A 234 4.10 15.71 7.57
C LEU A 234 2.57 15.82 7.63
N MET A 235 1.91 15.17 8.60
CA MET A 235 0.46 15.24 8.75
C MET A 235 -0.02 16.67 9.03
N LYS A 236 0.68 17.40 9.90
CA LYS A 236 0.37 18.81 10.17
C LYS A 236 0.56 19.68 8.94
N THR A 237 1.54 19.38 8.10
CA THR A 237 1.73 20.07 6.83
C THR A 237 0.58 19.80 5.85
N VAL A 238 0.10 18.55 5.76
CA VAL A 238 -1.10 18.19 4.99
C VAL A 238 -2.34 18.94 5.48
N ILE A 239 -2.55 19.01 6.80
CA ILE A 239 -3.69 19.72 7.41
C ILE A 239 -3.61 21.22 7.13
N ARG A 240 -2.43 21.83 7.25
CA ARG A 240 -2.19 23.25 6.99
C ARG A 240 -2.55 23.61 5.54
N ALA A 241 -2.02 22.84 4.58
CA ALA A 241 -2.35 23.01 3.16
C ALA A 241 -3.85 22.80 2.89
N ALA A 242 -4.46 21.76 3.49
CA ALA A 242 -5.90 21.49 3.34
C ALA A 242 -6.76 22.68 3.82
N LYS A 243 -6.36 23.35 4.91
CA LYS A 243 -7.01 24.56 5.43
C LYS A 243 -6.71 25.84 4.64
N GLY A 244 -5.76 25.80 3.69
CA GLY A 244 -5.31 26.99 2.96
C GLY A 244 -4.46 27.94 3.81
N GLU A 245 -3.86 27.43 4.88
CA GLU A 245 -2.90 28.16 5.70
C GLU A 245 -1.53 28.20 5.00
N PRO A 246 -0.73 29.28 5.11
CA PRO A 246 0.57 29.40 4.43
C PRO A 246 1.56 28.29 4.77
N GLN A 247 2.49 27.98 3.85
CA GLN A 247 3.62 27.09 4.18
C GLN A 247 4.44 27.66 5.34
N ILE A 248 4.75 26.78 6.30
CA ILE A 248 5.80 27.03 7.27
C ILE A 248 7.03 26.32 6.73
N ILE A 249 7.96 27.09 6.16
CA ILE A 249 9.28 26.57 5.78
C ILE A 249 10.09 26.53 7.08
N PRO A 250 10.45 25.35 7.62
CA PRO A 250 11.35 25.28 8.74
C PRO A 250 12.68 25.87 8.27
N SER A 251 13.08 26.99 8.87
CA SER A 251 14.31 27.70 8.51
C SER A 251 15.50 26.77 8.74
N THR A 252 15.96 26.11 7.68
CA THR A 252 17.22 25.41 7.63
C THR A 252 18.17 26.28 6.82
N THR A 253 19.04 26.97 7.56
CA THR A 253 20.27 27.60 7.06
C THR A 253 20.08 28.87 6.23
N GLU A 254 19.70 29.98 6.89
CA GLU A 254 20.25 31.28 6.49
C GLU A 254 21.74 31.32 6.90
N THR A 255 22.59 31.22 5.88
CA THR A 255 23.99 31.62 5.97
C THR A 255 24.02 33.08 6.40
N SER A 256 24.38 33.34 7.66
CA SER A 256 24.62 34.69 8.16
C SER A 256 25.74 35.33 7.33
N THR A 257 25.36 36.24 6.45
CA THR A 257 26.27 37.19 5.82
C THR A 257 27.03 37.94 6.91
N THR A 258 28.32 37.63 7.01
CA THR A 258 29.27 38.28 7.92
C THR A 258 29.29 39.78 7.64
N LYS A 259 28.72 40.58 8.55
CA LYS A 259 29.11 41.98 8.71
C LYS A 259 30.36 42.00 9.58
N THR A 260 31.44 42.48 8.98
CA THR A 260 32.72 42.82 9.59
C THR A 260 32.53 43.64 10.87
N SER A 261 33.04 43.14 11.99
CA SER A 261 33.50 43.99 13.10
C SER A 261 34.65 43.32 13.83
N THR A 262 35.80 43.98 13.73
CA THR A 262 37.08 43.75 14.39
C THR A 262 36.99 43.86 15.91
N ILE A 263 37.32 42.79 16.66
CA ILE A 263 37.98 42.86 17.98
C ILE A 263 38.97 41.68 18.16
N LYS A 264 40.12 42.01 18.75
CA LYS A 264 41.43 41.33 18.94
C LYS A 264 41.41 40.08 19.86
N PRO A 265 42.41 39.16 19.79
CA PRO A 265 42.28 37.77 20.23
C PRO A 265 42.60 37.53 21.70
N SER A 266 41.94 36.52 22.28
CA SER A 266 42.30 35.92 23.57
C SER A 266 42.59 34.43 23.39
N THR A 267 43.84 34.09 23.70
CA THR A 267 44.38 32.75 23.95
C THR A 267 43.59 31.99 25.02
N ILE A 268 43.35 30.68 24.83
CA ILE A 268 43.56 29.61 25.85
C ILE A 268 43.50 28.22 25.19
N LYS A 269 44.67 27.57 25.25
CA LYS A 269 45.02 26.15 25.51
C LYS A 269 44.28 25.01 24.81
N SER A 270 45.05 24.36 23.94
CA SER A 270 44.94 22.99 23.45
C SER A 270 44.88 21.95 24.59
N SER A 271 43.92 21.05 24.52
CA SER A 271 43.89 19.79 25.29
C SER A 271 43.64 18.63 24.35
N THR A 272 44.65 17.79 24.25
CA THR A 272 44.75 16.57 23.45
C THR A 272 43.89 15.47 24.08
N ILE A 273 42.91 14.93 23.34
CA ILE A 273 42.20 13.70 23.74
C ILE A 273 42.60 12.58 22.77
N LYS A 274 43.19 11.53 23.34
CA LYS A 274 43.72 10.34 22.69
C LYS A 274 42.57 9.43 22.22
N THR A 275 42.63 9.04 20.96
CA THR A 275 41.83 7.97 20.35
C THR A 275 42.38 6.59 20.76
N PRO A 276 41.56 5.62 21.18
CA PRO A 276 41.94 4.22 21.16
C PRO A 276 41.52 3.58 19.83
N SER A 277 42.52 3.16 19.06
CA SER A 277 42.36 2.34 17.87
C SER A 277 42.04 0.90 18.28
N LYS A 278 40.94 0.31 17.79
CA LYS A 278 40.69 -1.14 17.88
C LYS A 278 40.42 -1.72 16.49
N LYS A 279 41.50 -2.35 16.02
CA LYS A 279 41.67 -3.46 15.06
C LYS A 279 40.39 -4.08 14.47
N LEU A 280 40.28 -3.93 13.16
CA LEU A 280 39.40 -4.67 12.26
C LEU A 280 39.86 -6.13 12.16
N THR A 281 38.96 -7.08 12.42
CA THR A 281 39.18 -8.51 12.15
C THR A 281 38.19 -8.93 11.07
N THR A 282 38.75 -9.34 9.94
CA THR A 282 38.08 -9.88 8.75
C THR A 282 37.53 -11.27 9.06
N ALA A 283 36.24 -11.50 8.85
CA ALA A 283 35.65 -12.82 8.78
C ALA A 283 35.03 -13.01 7.38
N THR A 284 35.47 -14.06 6.71
CA THR A 284 35.09 -14.49 5.36
C THR A 284 33.74 -15.19 5.43
N GLU A 285 32.72 -14.63 4.76
CA GLU A 285 31.41 -15.29 4.59
C GLU A 285 31.45 -16.30 3.44
N THR A 286 31.03 -17.53 3.75
CA THR A 286 30.81 -18.61 2.79
C THR A 286 29.34 -18.61 2.38
N THR A 287 29.09 -18.42 1.09
CA THR A 287 27.76 -18.42 0.48
C THR A 287 27.12 -19.80 0.54
N THR A 288 25.95 -19.90 1.18
CA THR A 288 25.04 -21.04 1.00
C THR A 288 23.71 -20.51 0.50
N THR A 289 23.27 -21.01 -0.66
CA THR A 289 22.04 -20.63 -1.34
C THR A 289 20.89 -21.49 -0.79
N GLU A 290 19.91 -20.87 -0.14
CA GLU A 290 18.63 -21.53 0.14
C GLU A 290 17.47 -20.81 -0.55
N THR A 291 16.72 -21.62 -1.29
CA THR A 291 15.45 -21.29 -1.94
C THR A 291 14.35 -21.58 -0.93
N THR A 292 13.42 -20.65 -0.67
CA THR A 292 12.28 -20.95 0.19
C THR A 292 10.96 -20.56 -0.46
N THR A 293 10.22 -21.63 -0.77
CA THR A 293 8.83 -21.71 -1.18
C THR A 293 7.92 -21.19 -0.05
N ALA A 294 6.86 -20.45 -0.42
CA ALA A 294 5.81 -20.05 0.50
C ALA A 294 5.01 -21.29 0.95
N GLU A 295 5.07 -21.61 2.24
CA GLU A 295 4.24 -22.67 2.84
C GLU A 295 3.22 -22.07 3.80
N THR A 296 1.95 -22.28 3.46
CA THR A 296 0.80 -22.07 4.34
C THR A 296 0.62 -23.34 5.16
N THR A 297 0.86 -23.30 6.46
CA THR A 297 0.56 -24.43 7.35
C THR A 297 -0.40 -24.01 8.46
N THR A 298 -1.64 -24.43 8.25
CA THR A 298 -2.65 -24.67 9.26
C THR A 298 -2.16 -25.66 10.32
N GLY A 299 -2.38 -25.30 11.58
CA GLY A 299 -2.43 -26.11 12.80
C GLY A 299 -1.74 -27.48 12.85
N THR A 300 -0.76 -27.60 13.73
CA THR A 300 -0.43 -28.86 14.39
C THR A 300 -0.22 -28.59 15.87
N THR A 301 -1.02 -29.28 16.68
CA THR A 301 -1.02 -29.27 18.14
C THR A 301 0.24 -29.95 18.67
N ASN A 302 1.12 -29.20 19.33
CA ASN A 302 2.01 -29.80 20.33
C ASN A 302 1.22 -29.94 21.63
N ASP A 303 1.24 -31.15 22.17
CA ASP A 303 0.44 -31.73 23.27
C ASP A 303 0.60 -30.99 24.63
N ASP A 304 1.53 -30.04 24.74
CA ASP A 304 1.85 -29.35 26.01
C ASP A 304 1.16 -27.98 26.20
N THR A 305 0.34 -27.51 25.24
CA THR A 305 -0.26 -26.17 25.29
C THR A 305 -1.75 -26.15 25.61
N VAL A 306 -2.38 -27.31 25.82
CA VAL A 306 -3.82 -27.43 26.02
C VAL A 306 -4.21 -26.84 27.37
N GLY A 307 -4.92 -25.70 27.33
CA GLY A 307 -5.53 -25.09 28.50
C GLY A 307 -4.72 -23.96 29.17
N PHE A 308 -3.62 -23.48 28.58
CA PHE A 308 -2.85 -22.35 29.12
C PHE A 308 -3.74 -21.13 29.41
N CYS A 309 -4.72 -20.86 28.55
CA CYS A 309 -5.59 -19.69 28.63
C CYS A 309 -6.80 -19.86 29.55
N VAL A 310 -7.02 -21.04 30.14
CA VAL A 310 -8.16 -21.28 31.03
C VAL A 310 -8.01 -20.40 32.28
N GLY A 311 -8.97 -19.51 32.51
CA GLY A 311 -8.97 -18.56 33.63
C GLY A 311 -8.00 -17.37 33.48
N LYS A 312 -7.36 -17.20 32.32
CA LYS A 312 -6.50 -16.05 32.03
C LYS A 312 -7.25 -14.96 31.25
N PRO A 313 -6.91 -13.66 31.45
CA PRO A 313 -7.41 -12.58 30.60
C PRO A 313 -7.06 -12.77 29.12
N ASP A 314 -7.96 -12.31 28.24
CA ASP A 314 -7.74 -12.26 26.79
C ASP A 314 -6.66 -11.24 26.46
N LYS A 315 -5.46 -11.76 26.13
CA LYS A 315 -4.29 -11.00 25.70
C LYS A 315 -3.22 -11.94 25.15
N LEU A 316 -2.08 -11.36 24.77
CA LEU A 316 -0.91 -12.11 24.34
C LEU A 316 0.01 -12.42 25.54
N TYR A 317 0.59 -13.61 25.55
CA TYR A 317 1.52 -14.08 26.59
C TYR A 317 2.77 -14.68 25.93
N ALA A 318 3.93 -14.48 26.55
CA ALA A 318 5.17 -15.09 26.10
C ALA A 318 5.13 -16.61 26.28
N VAL A 319 5.73 -17.34 25.32
CA VAL A 319 5.97 -18.78 25.47
C VAL A 319 7.32 -18.96 26.17
N PRO A 320 7.38 -19.69 27.30
CA PRO A 320 8.65 -19.96 27.96
C PRO A 320 9.63 -20.66 27.00
N GLN A 321 10.86 -20.13 26.90
CA GLN A 321 11.96 -20.68 26.10
C GLN A 321 11.72 -20.73 24.58
N GLN A 322 10.65 -20.12 24.06
CA GLN A 322 10.39 -19.99 22.63
C GLN A 322 10.10 -18.53 22.30
N CYS A 323 11.17 -17.75 22.13
CA CYS A 323 11.11 -16.30 21.93
C CYS A 323 10.38 -15.90 20.63
N ASP A 324 10.41 -16.74 19.60
CA ASP A 324 9.73 -16.51 18.33
C ASP A 324 8.26 -16.93 18.34
N PHE A 325 7.71 -17.36 19.49
CA PHE A 325 6.31 -17.73 19.65
C PHE A 325 5.63 -17.00 20.82
N PHE A 326 4.31 -16.82 20.71
CA PHE A 326 3.46 -16.29 21.77
C PHE A 326 2.11 -17.02 21.82
N TYR A 327 1.50 -17.05 23.01
CA TYR A 327 0.12 -17.48 23.17
C TYR A 327 -0.82 -16.31 22.98
N GLN A 328 -1.82 -16.46 22.11
CA GLN A 328 -2.99 -15.60 22.08
C GLN A 328 -4.12 -16.28 22.86
N CYS A 329 -4.57 -15.63 23.93
CA CYS A 329 -5.74 -16.07 24.69
C CYS A 329 -6.99 -15.35 24.20
N ASN A 330 -8.03 -16.11 23.88
CA ASN A 330 -9.34 -15.57 23.52
C ASN A 330 -10.46 -16.49 24.03
N ALA A 331 -11.29 -15.98 24.95
CA ALA A 331 -12.39 -16.70 25.58
C ALA A 331 -11.96 -18.05 26.20
N GLY A 332 -10.78 -18.07 26.84
CA GLY A 332 -10.22 -19.28 27.46
C GLY A 332 -9.54 -20.27 26.50
N ASN A 333 -9.57 -20.01 25.18
CA ASN A 333 -8.88 -20.83 24.19
C ASN A 333 -7.42 -20.36 23.99
N THR A 334 -6.50 -21.31 23.84
CA THR A 334 -5.07 -21.07 23.60
C THR A 334 -4.73 -21.23 22.13
N TYR A 335 -4.20 -20.17 21.52
CA TYR A 335 -3.66 -20.20 20.16
C TYR A 335 -2.15 -19.93 20.22
N LEU A 336 -1.35 -20.86 19.72
CA LEU A 336 0.10 -20.67 19.59
C LEU A 336 0.38 -19.96 18.25
N MET A 337 0.99 -18.78 18.32
CA MET A 337 1.27 -17.93 17.17
C MET A 337 2.79 -17.75 17.03
N LYS A 338 3.27 -17.76 15.79
CA LYS A 338 4.68 -17.47 15.47
C LYS A 338 4.85 -15.99 15.11
N CYS A 339 5.90 -15.35 15.61
CA CYS A 339 6.28 -14.02 15.19
C CYS A 339 6.80 -14.00 13.74
N PRO A 340 6.73 -12.86 13.04
CA PRO A 340 7.40 -12.68 11.75
C PRO A 340 8.88 -13.07 11.80
N PRO A 341 9.46 -13.59 10.69
CA PRO A 341 10.86 -13.97 10.64
C PRO A 341 11.80 -12.85 11.13
N GLY A 342 12.72 -13.20 12.04
CA GLY A 342 13.69 -12.24 12.60
C GLY A 342 13.20 -11.41 13.79
N THR A 343 12.00 -11.67 14.30
CA THR A 343 11.43 -10.97 15.47
C THR A 343 11.08 -11.95 16.60
N VAL A 344 11.02 -11.44 17.82
CA VAL A 344 10.65 -12.19 19.04
C VAL A 344 9.52 -11.49 19.78
N PHE A 345 8.72 -12.23 20.55
CA PHE A 345 7.60 -11.64 21.29
C PHE A 345 8.08 -10.80 22.48
N ASN A 346 7.74 -9.50 22.47
CA ASN A 346 8.01 -8.57 23.56
C ASN A 346 6.81 -8.48 24.53
N PRO A 347 6.89 -9.08 25.72
CA PRO A 347 5.77 -9.10 26.67
C PRO A 347 5.47 -7.72 27.28
N GLN A 348 6.38 -6.75 27.21
CA GLN A 348 6.18 -5.41 27.77
C GLN A 348 5.20 -4.58 26.93
N ILE A 349 5.26 -4.76 25.61
CA ILE A 349 4.44 -4.02 24.64
C ILE A 349 3.46 -4.90 23.88
N SER A 350 3.46 -6.22 24.15
CA SER A 350 2.55 -7.21 23.56
C SER A 350 2.56 -7.24 22.03
N ILE A 351 3.74 -7.11 21.42
CA ILE A 351 3.96 -7.25 19.96
C ILE A 351 5.22 -8.08 19.69
N CYS A 352 5.39 -8.52 18.45
CA CYS A 352 6.68 -9.04 17.98
C CYS A 352 7.61 -7.86 17.68
N ASP A 353 8.81 -7.90 18.27
CA ASP A 353 9.80 -6.84 18.27
C ASP A 353 11.17 -7.44 17.95
N HIS A 354 12.19 -6.60 17.76
CA HIS A 354 13.55 -7.09 17.58
C HIS A 354 14.11 -7.70 18.87
N ALA A 355 14.92 -8.75 18.73
CA ALA A 355 15.53 -9.47 19.86
C ALA A 355 16.30 -8.56 20.83
N PHE A 356 16.96 -7.51 20.31
CA PHE A 356 17.70 -6.57 21.15
C PHE A 356 16.82 -5.77 22.13
N ASN A 357 15.51 -5.66 21.88
CA ASN A 357 14.54 -4.99 22.75
C ASN A 357 13.94 -5.92 23.82
N VAL A 358 14.24 -7.23 23.77
CA VAL A 358 13.64 -8.24 24.65
C VAL A 358 14.74 -9.00 25.39
N PRO A 359 15.30 -8.46 26.49
CA PRO A 359 16.38 -9.11 27.21
C PRO A 359 16.03 -10.53 27.67
N GLY A 360 16.86 -11.51 27.30
CA GLY A 360 16.62 -12.94 27.59
C GLY A 360 16.03 -13.71 26.41
N CYS A 361 15.67 -12.96 25.38
CA CYS A 361 15.75 -13.33 23.98
C CYS A 361 16.91 -12.50 23.34
#